data_AF-L2GWP8-F1
#
_entry.id   AF-L2GWP8-F1
#
_cell.length_a   1.000
_cell.length_b   1.000
_cell.length_c   1.000
_cell.angle_alpha   90.00
_cell.angle_beta   90.00
_cell.angle_gamma   90.00
#
_symmetry.space_group_name_H-M   'P 1'
#
loop_
_entity.id
_entity.type
_entity.pdbx_description
1 polymer ?
#
loop_
_entity_poly.entity_id
_entity_poly.type
_entity_poly.pdbx_seq_one_letter_code
_entity_poly.pdbx_strand_id
1 'polypeptide(L)'
;MKDENECNAAGDRDISNHEIKSQIIILENKLKIEKVKYRQNVLIEQIKKLKELYVQNDRYNAPMVHGVAKLDISGHDKTCHSSHAPQNGWIRDVSANPASSCDTIVYLDKNNLHSLRSGFKYSKVCVKNIYTEQCLAFDCDELTINACSNLRITTNVSGSIFIENVQESALKINAGQIRLVGCRDLKLMVYTKSGISIENSERIIIEEWKIQNVKHENLFWKVNDFSDPFGDKNYTVIC
;
A
#
# COMPACT_ATOMS: atom_id res chain seq x y z
N MET A 1 -31.43 -52.77 -20.27
CA MET A 1 -30.80 -51.77 -21.15
C MET A 1 -31.38 -50.43 -20.77
N LYS A 2 -30.54 -49.53 -20.26
CA LYS A 2 -30.74 -48.07 -20.14
C LYS A 2 -31.78 -47.59 -19.11
N ASP A 3 -31.54 -46.61 -18.26
CA ASP A 3 -30.37 -45.81 -17.90
C ASP A 3 -30.67 -45.27 -16.48
N GLU A 4 -29.84 -45.59 -15.50
CA GLU A 4 -29.76 -44.84 -14.24
C GLU A 4 -28.60 -43.85 -14.42
N ASN A 5 -28.92 -42.58 -14.64
CA ASN A 5 -27.95 -41.51 -14.63
C ASN A 5 -28.64 -40.19 -14.32
N GLU A 6 -27.84 -39.27 -13.77
CA GLU A 6 -28.17 -37.92 -13.29
C GLU A 6 -28.62 -37.88 -11.81
N CYS A 7 -28.03 -37.07 -10.93
CA CYS A 7 -26.93 -36.13 -11.03
C CYS A 7 -26.57 -35.77 -9.58
N ASN A 8 -25.49 -36.33 -9.02
CA ASN A 8 -24.92 -35.82 -7.78
C ASN A 8 -24.12 -34.55 -8.12
N ALA A 9 -24.81 -33.40 -8.12
CA ALA A 9 -24.17 -32.11 -8.08
C ALA A 9 -23.38 -32.00 -6.78
N ALA A 10 -22.06 -32.25 -6.86
CA ALA A 10 -21.13 -31.95 -5.79
C ALA A 10 -21.17 -30.43 -5.60
N GLY A 11 -21.84 -30.00 -4.52
CA GLY A 11 -21.77 -28.62 -4.06
C GLY A 11 -20.33 -28.32 -3.69
N ASP A 12 -19.69 -27.50 -4.53
CA ASP A 12 -18.38 -26.93 -4.30
C ASP A 12 -18.49 -26.08 -3.03
N ARG A 13 -18.06 -26.64 -1.89
CA ARG A 13 -18.06 -25.89 -0.63
C ARG A 13 -16.89 -24.93 -0.73
N ASP A 14 -17.18 -23.66 -0.92
CA ASP A 14 -16.20 -22.58 -0.78
C ASP A 14 -15.58 -22.66 0.63
N ILE A 15 -14.41 -23.30 0.72
CA ILE A 15 -13.65 -23.39 1.97
C ILE A 15 -13.10 -22.00 2.24
N SER A 16 -13.48 -21.42 3.39
CA SER A 16 -13.02 -20.08 3.75
C SER A 16 -11.49 -20.01 3.88
N ASN A 17 -10.88 -18.89 3.50
CA ASN A 17 -9.43 -18.67 3.66
C ASN A 17 -8.95 -18.84 5.11
N HIS A 18 -9.81 -18.54 6.08
CA HIS A 18 -9.54 -18.76 7.49
C HIS A 18 -9.37 -20.26 7.80
N GLU A 19 -10.21 -21.11 7.23
CA GLU A 19 -10.16 -22.56 7.40
C GLU A 19 -8.94 -23.16 6.70
N ILE A 20 -8.61 -22.69 5.48
CA ILE A 20 -7.38 -23.09 4.78
C ILE A 20 -6.14 -22.73 5.60
N LYS A 21 -6.07 -21.50 6.13
CA LYS A 21 -4.95 -21.05 6.99
C LYS A 21 -4.82 -21.91 8.25
N SER A 22 -5.94 -22.23 8.89
CA SER A 22 -5.97 -23.08 10.09
C SER A 22 -5.45 -24.49 9.79
N GLN A 23 -5.84 -25.09 8.66
CA GLN A 23 -5.35 -26.40 8.23
C GLN A 23 -3.85 -26.41 7.95
N ILE A 24 -3.32 -25.35 7.31
CA ILE A 24 -1.88 -25.21 7.05
C ILE A 24 -1.10 -25.23 8.37
N ILE A 25 -1.50 -24.43 9.35
CA ILE A 25 -0.84 -24.36 10.67
C ILE A 25 -0.83 -25.73 11.37
N ILE A 26 -1.97 -26.45 11.33
CA ILE A 26 -2.07 -27.79 11.91
C ILE A 26 -1.09 -28.76 11.24
N LEU A 27 -0.99 -28.75 9.91
CA LEU A 27 -0.09 -29.62 9.17
C LEU A 27 1.38 -29.27 9.38
N GLU A 28 1.74 -27.99 9.45
CA GLU A 28 3.10 -27.54 9.76
C GLU A 28 3.53 -28.00 11.16
N ASN A 29 2.63 -27.95 12.14
CA ASN A 29 2.91 -28.47 13.48
C ASN A 29 3.05 -30.00 13.50
N LYS A 30 2.24 -30.72 12.71
CA LYS A 30 2.41 -32.18 12.53
C LYS A 30 3.73 -32.52 11.85
N LEU A 31 4.15 -31.74 10.85
CA LEU A 31 5.42 -31.94 10.14
C LEU A 31 6.62 -31.81 11.08
N LYS A 32 6.59 -30.87 12.03
CA LYS A 32 7.67 -30.67 13.03
C LYS A 32 7.90 -31.88 13.94
N ILE A 33 6.85 -32.64 14.25
CA ILE A 33 6.93 -33.80 15.16
C ILE A 33 7.06 -35.14 14.43
N GLU A 34 6.76 -35.19 13.13
CA GLU A 34 6.83 -36.40 12.32
C GLU A 34 8.29 -36.82 12.08
N LYS A 35 8.61 -38.09 12.34
CA LYS A 35 9.97 -38.65 12.22
C LYS A 35 10.14 -39.52 10.96
N VAL A 36 9.04 -39.93 10.33
CA VAL A 36 9.06 -40.82 9.17
C VAL A 36 9.17 -39.99 7.89
N LYS A 37 10.31 -40.10 7.19
CA LYS A 37 10.63 -39.33 5.97
C LYS A 37 9.54 -39.36 4.90
N TYR A 38 8.97 -40.54 4.66
CA TYR A 38 7.87 -40.68 3.70
C TYR A 38 6.64 -39.84 4.08
N ARG A 39 6.24 -39.86 5.36
CA ARG A 39 5.09 -39.07 5.86
C ARG A 39 5.39 -37.57 5.86
N GLN A 40 6.63 -37.18 6.16
CA GLN A 40 7.08 -35.80 6.01
C GLN A 40 6.88 -35.30 4.58
N ASN A 41 7.29 -36.08 3.57
CA ASN A 41 7.09 -35.71 2.16
C ASN A 41 5.61 -35.53 1.81
N VAL A 42 4.73 -36.43 2.31
CA VAL A 42 3.28 -36.30 2.12
C VAL A 42 2.74 -35.02 2.76
N LEU A 43 3.16 -34.70 3.99
CA LEU A 43 2.75 -33.48 4.69
C LEU A 43 3.24 -32.22 3.97
N ILE A 44 4.48 -32.21 3.48
CA ILE A 44 5.05 -31.10 2.70
C ILE A 44 4.22 -30.84 1.44
N GLU A 45 3.86 -31.89 0.69
CA GLU A 45 3.03 -31.76 -0.51
C GLU A 45 1.61 -31.27 -0.19
N GLN A 46 1.01 -31.73 0.93
CA GLN A 46 -0.30 -31.25 1.37
C GLN A 46 -0.27 -29.78 1.77
N ILE A 47 0.75 -29.37 2.55
CA ILE A 47 0.97 -27.97 2.94
C ILE A 47 1.12 -27.12 1.68
N LYS A 48 1.97 -27.55 0.73
CA LYS A 48 2.19 -26.83 -0.53
C LYS A 48 0.87 -26.58 -1.29
N LYS A 49 0.04 -27.62 -1.48
CA LYS A 49 -1.26 -27.49 -2.14
C LYS A 49 -2.20 -26.54 -1.43
N LEU A 50 -2.25 -26.57 -0.09
CA LEU A 50 -3.09 -25.65 0.67
C LEU A 50 -2.58 -24.21 0.60
N LYS A 51 -1.25 -23.99 0.58
CA LYS A 51 -0.66 -22.65 0.38
C LYS A 51 -1.01 -22.10 -1.00
N GLU A 52 -0.95 -22.92 -2.05
CA GLU A 52 -1.38 -22.56 -3.40
C GLU A 52 -2.89 -22.20 -3.43
N LEU A 53 -3.73 -23.00 -2.79
CA LEU A 53 -5.18 -22.75 -2.67
C LEU A 53 -5.48 -21.45 -1.91
N TYR A 54 -4.76 -21.19 -0.81
CA TYR A 54 -4.90 -19.97 -0.02
C TYR A 54 -4.63 -18.72 -0.86
N VAL A 55 -3.54 -18.72 -1.63
CA VAL A 55 -3.17 -17.61 -2.53
C VAL A 55 -4.21 -17.45 -3.66
N GLN A 56 -4.72 -18.55 -4.21
CA GLN A 56 -5.76 -18.50 -5.25
C GLN A 56 -7.09 -17.94 -4.72
N ASN A 57 -7.48 -18.31 -3.50
CA ASN A 57 -8.73 -17.87 -2.89
C ASN A 57 -8.63 -16.44 -2.34
N ASP A 58 -7.44 -15.95 -2.01
CA ASP A 58 -7.23 -14.55 -1.60
C ASP A 58 -7.28 -13.55 -2.78
N ARG A 59 -7.72 -13.99 -3.97
CA ARG A 59 -8.04 -13.12 -5.11
C ARG A 59 -9.09 -12.04 -4.79
N TYR A 60 -9.84 -12.16 -3.70
CA TYR A 60 -10.75 -11.12 -3.22
C TYR A 60 -10.09 -10.03 -2.35
N ASN A 61 -8.79 -10.12 -2.05
CA ASN A 61 -8.00 -9.06 -1.40
C ASN A 61 -6.85 -8.53 -2.27
N ALA A 62 -6.70 -8.99 -3.52
CA ALA A 62 -5.97 -8.22 -4.50
C ALA A 62 -6.73 -6.89 -4.66
N PRO A 63 -6.14 -5.72 -4.33
CA PRO A 63 -6.85 -4.46 -4.46
C PRO A 63 -7.33 -4.36 -5.90
N MET A 64 -8.63 -4.17 -6.08
CA MET A 64 -9.17 -3.78 -7.38
C MET A 64 -8.37 -2.58 -7.84
N VAL A 65 -7.52 -2.78 -8.84
CA VAL A 65 -6.95 -1.69 -9.63
C VAL A 65 -8.16 -1.03 -10.28
N HIS A 66 -8.72 0.00 -9.63
CA HIS A 66 -9.59 0.92 -10.34
C HIS A 66 -8.76 1.42 -11.50
N GLY A 67 -9.25 1.10 -12.70
CA GLY A 67 -8.48 1.14 -13.93
C GLY A 67 -7.60 2.38 -13.95
N VAL A 68 -6.31 2.17 -14.14
CA VAL A 68 -5.38 3.22 -14.51
C VAL A 68 -6.08 3.99 -15.61
N ALA A 69 -6.56 5.20 -15.30
CA ALA A 69 -7.14 6.07 -16.30
C ALA A 69 -6.09 6.13 -17.40
N LYS A 70 -6.42 5.59 -18.58
CA LYS A 70 -5.61 5.77 -19.78
C LYS A 70 -5.57 7.28 -19.99
N LEU A 71 -4.49 7.88 -19.53
CA LEU A 71 -4.17 9.26 -19.78
C LEU A 71 -3.80 9.34 -21.26
N ASP A 72 -4.79 9.64 -22.09
CA ASP A 72 -4.56 10.21 -23.41
C ASP A 72 -3.88 11.57 -23.20
N ILE A 73 -2.55 11.56 -23.31
CA ILE A 73 -1.76 12.79 -23.39
C ILE A 73 -1.96 13.34 -24.80
N SER A 74 -3.08 14.03 -25.02
CA SER A 74 -3.17 15.00 -26.12
C SER A 74 -2.78 16.36 -25.55
N GLY A 75 -1.55 16.77 -25.87
CA GLY A 75 -1.04 18.08 -25.54
C GLY A 75 -1.79 19.16 -26.29
N HIS A 76 -2.33 20.12 -25.54
CA HIS A 76 -2.60 21.44 -26.08
C HIS A 76 -2.07 22.50 -25.11
N ASP A 77 -0.88 23.00 -25.44
CA ASP A 77 -0.41 24.31 -25.04
C ASP A 77 -1.48 25.37 -25.35
N LYS A 78 -1.88 26.12 -24.33
CA LYS A 78 -2.45 27.46 -24.52
C LYS A 78 -1.71 28.43 -23.60
N THR A 79 -0.75 29.09 -24.24
CA THR A 79 -0.14 30.36 -23.84
C THR A 79 -1.20 31.41 -23.50
N CYS A 80 -1.17 31.93 -22.26
CA CYS A 80 -1.94 33.10 -21.86
C CYS A 80 -1.10 34.36 -22.07
N HIS A 81 -1.44 35.16 -23.09
CA HIS A 81 -0.88 36.49 -23.29
C HIS A 81 -1.54 37.51 -22.35
N SER A 82 -0.72 38.35 -21.72
CA SER A 82 -1.15 39.51 -20.94
C SER A 82 -1.38 40.73 -21.82
N SER A 83 -2.37 41.56 -21.47
CA SER A 83 -2.39 42.99 -21.81
C SER A 83 -3.18 43.82 -20.77
N HIS A 84 -2.58 44.96 -20.42
CA HIS A 84 -2.94 46.06 -19.49
C HIS A 84 -4.42 46.53 -19.49
N ALA A 85 -5.11 46.71 -18.33
CA ALA A 85 -5.20 47.86 -17.36
C ALA A 85 -6.31 48.91 -17.72
N PRO A 86 -6.85 49.83 -16.84
CA PRO A 86 -6.80 50.01 -15.37
C PRO A 86 -8.12 50.49 -14.65
N GLN A 87 -8.03 50.73 -13.32
CA GLN A 87 -8.79 51.66 -12.42
C GLN A 87 -10.10 51.29 -11.64
N ASN A 88 -9.96 51.34 -10.30
CA ASN A 88 -10.79 51.92 -9.21
C ASN A 88 -12.22 51.46 -8.85
N GLY A 89 -12.45 51.14 -7.55
CA GLY A 89 -13.72 51.43 -6.85
C GLY A 89 -14.34 50.35 -5.92
N TRP A 90 -13.96 50.36 -4.64
CA TRP A 90 -14.73 50.04 -3.40
C TRP A 90 -15.92 49.04 -3.36
N ILE A 91 -15.73 48.02 -2.49
CA ILE A 91 -16.67 47.28 -1.61
C ILE A 91 -17.74 46.37 -2.24
N ARG A 92 -17.59 45.05 -2.04
CA ARG A 92 -18.53 44.20 -1.26
C ARG A 92 -17.93 42.81 -0.99
N ASP A 93 -17.98 42.40 0.28
CA ASP A 93 -17.94 41.01 0.69
C ASP A 93 -19.00 40.22 -0.08
N VAL A 94 -18.54 39.26 -0.90
CA VAL A 94 -19.32 38.10 -1.28
C VAL A 94 -18.41 36.90 -1.09
N SER A 95 -18.65 36.21 0.01
CA SER A 95 -18.42 34.78 0.19
C SER A 95 -18.80 34.03 -1.09
N ALA A 96 -17.79 33.71 -1.89
CA ALA A 96 -17.85 32.65 -2.88
C ALA A 96 -16.67 31.74 -2.61
N ASN A 97 -16.97 30.62 -1.95
CA ASN A 97 -16.13 29.42 -1.89
C ASN A 97 -15.33 29.25 -3.19
N PRO A 98 -13.99 29.14 -3.16
CA PRO A 98 -13.31 28.42 -4.21
C PRO A 98 -13.48 26.93 -3.91
N ALA A 99 -14.71 26.43 -4.05
CA ALA A 99 -14.94 25.03 -4.40
C ALA A 99 -14.57 24.87 -5.88
N SER A 100 -13.28 25.08 -6.15
CA SER A 100 -12.63 24.69 -7.39
C SER A 100 -11.61 23.66 -6.93
N SER A 101 -12.04 22.40 -6.99
CA SER A 101 -11.19 21.23 -6.85
C SER A 101 -10.20 21.22 -8.01
N CYS A 102 -9.20 22.08 -7.95
CA CYS A 102 -8.00 21.88 -8.72
C CYS A 102 -7.32 20.68 -8.07
N ASP A 103 -7.49 19.49 -8.67
CA ASP A 103 -6.74 18.31 -8.30
C ASP A 103 -5.25 18.66 -8.28
N THR A 104 -4.70 18.81 -7.08
CA THR A 104 -3.32 19.24 -6.89
C THR A 104 -2.45 18.01 -6.86
N ILE A 105 -2.33 17.39 -8.02
CA ILE A 105 -1.44 16.26 -8.26
C ILE A 105 -0.04 16.82 -8.48
N VAL A 106 0.91 16.41 -7.65
CA VAL A 106 2.31 16.83 -7.75
C VAL A 106 3.18 15.62 -8.05
N TYR A 107 4.07 15.78 -9.03
CA TYR A 107 5.09 14.80 -9.36
C TYR A 107 6.44 15.36 -8.92
N LEU A 108 7.12 14.64 -8.03
CA LEU A 108 8.43 14.98 -7.50
C LEU A 108 9.48 14.04 -8.09
N ASP A 109 10.51 14.63 -8.67
CA ASP A 109 11.75 14.00 -9.11
C ASP A 109 12.95 14.84 -8.67
N LYS A 110 14.16 14.41 -9.01
CA LYS A 110 15.41 15.11 -8.66
C LYS A 110 15.48 16.59 -9.08
N ASN A 111 14.69 17.03 -10.06
CA ASN A 111 14.75 18.37 -10.63
C ASN A 111 13.75 19.34 -10.01
N ASN A 112 12.71 18.85 -9.33
CA ASN A 112 11.59 19.69 -8.89
C ASN A 112 11.17 19.47 -7.43
N LEU A 113 12.08 18.96 -6.59
CA LEU A 113 11.86 18.74 -5.15
C LEU A 113 11.34 19.97 -4.38
N HIS A 114 11.65 21.17 -4.86
CA HIS A 114 11.20 22.43 -4.25
C HIS A 114 9.76 22.82 -4.60
N SER A 115 9.04 22.01 -5.39
CA SER A 115 7.67 22.34 -5.81
C SER A 115 6.63 22.20 -4.70
N LEU A 116 6.99 21.61 -3.56
CA LEU A 116 6.11 21.51 -2.40
C LEU A 116 6.01 22.83 -1.65
N ARG A 117 4.79 23.35 -1.58
CA ARG A 117 4.39 24.47 -0.72
C ARG A 117 4.05 23.96 0.69
N SER A 118 4.60 24.63 1.69
CA SER A 118 4.28 24.40 3.10
C SER A 118 2.82 24.72 3.41
N GLY A 119 2.19 23.95 4.30
CA GLY A 119 0.82 24.15 4.76
C GLY A 119 -0.26 23.83 3.71
N PHE A 120 0.13 23.29 2.56
CA PHE A 120 -0.78 22.90 1.51
C PHE A 120 -1.05 21.39 1.56
N LYS A 121 -2.32 20.99 1.43
CA LYS A 121 -2.73 19.59 1.32
C LYS A 121 -2.98 19.24 -0.14
N TYR A 122 -2.25 18.25 -0.65
CA TYR A 122 -2.31 17.83 -2.05
C TYR A 122 -3.33 16.71 -2.25
N SER A 123 -4.00 16.68 -3.41
CA SER A 123 -4.84 15.51 -3.75
C SER A 123 -3.97 14.26 -3.91
N LYS A 124 -2.82 14.38 -4.58
CA LYS A 124 -1.91 13.25 -4.79
C LYS A 124 -0.46 13.72 -4.91
N VAL A 125 0.46 12.99 -4.29
CA VAL A 125 1.90 13.20 -4.46
C VAL A 125 2.54 11.94 -5.01
N CYS A 126 3.32 12.08 -6.07
CA CYS A 126 4.05 11.02 -6.74
C CYS A 126 5.54 11.31 -6.69
N VAL A 127 6.31 10.60 -5.86
CA VAL A 127 7.77 10.74 -5.74
C VAL A 127 8.45 9.65 -6.57
N LYS A 128 9.33 10.03 -7.51
CA LYS A 128 9.97 9.09 -8.43
C LYS A 128 11.45 9.38 -8.67
N ASN A 129 12.25 8.33 -8.82
CA ASN A 129 13.64 8.40 -9.32
C ASN A 129 14.54 9.36 -8.53
N ILE A 130 14.43 9.35 -7.20
CA ILE A 130 15.26 10.14 -6.29
C ILE A 130 16.19 9.20 -5.55
N TYR A 131 17.50 9.35 -5.73
CA TYR A 131 18.52 8.46 -5.15
C TYR A 131 19.48 9.16 -4.20
N THR A 132 19.27 10.46 -3.99
CA THR A 132 20.06 11.31 -3.10
C THR A 132 19.31 11.49 -1.78
N GLU A 133 20.05 11.79 -0.71
CA GLU A 133 19.42 12.10 0.57
C GLU A 133 18.48 13.31 0.45
N GLN A 134 17.19 13.09 0.73
CA GLN A 134 16.16 14.12 0.67
C GLN A 134 15.24 14.07 1.88
N CYS A 135 14.95 15.24 2.44
CA CYS A 135 14.01 15.41 3.54
C CYS A 135 12.74 16.09 3.02
N LEU A 136 11.62 15.37 3.03
CA LEU A 136 10.34 15.88 2.54
C LEU A 136 9.29 15.85 3.65
N ALA A 137 8.52 16.93 3.76
CA ALA A 137 7.38 17.03 4.66
C ALA A 137 6.20 17.69 3.96
N PHE A 138 5.06 16.99 3.90
CA PHE A 138 3.85 17.44 3.22
C PHE A 138 2.65 16.58 3.65
N ASP A 139 1.43 17.03 3.37
CA ASP A 139 0.21 16.25 3.58
C ASP A 139 -0.52 16.03 2.26
N CYS A 140 -1.13 14.87 2.07
CA CYS A 140 -1.88 14.56 0.85
C CYS A 140 -3.04 13.58 1.08
N ASP A 141 -3.88 13.35 0.07
CA ASP A 141 -4.89 12.28 0.12
C ASP A 141 -4.33 10.93 -0.33
N GLU A 142 -3.47 10.93 -1.37
CA GLU A 142 -2.78 9.73 -1.87
C GLU A 142 -1.28 9.97 -2.05
N LEU A 143 -0.46 8.97 -1.72
CA LEU A 143 0.99 9.02 -1.92
C LEU A 143 1.47 7.80 -2.71
N THR A 144 2.28 8.04 -3.74
CA THR A 144 3.04 7.02 -4.43
C THR A 144 4.53 7.35 -4.39
N ILE A 145 5.36 6.40 -3.98
CA ILE A 145 6.82 6.51 -3.99
C ILE A 145 7.34 5.35 -4.84
N ASN A 146 8.09 5.63 -5.91
CA ASN A 146 8.57 4.60 -6.82
C ASN A 146 10.04 4.82 -7.18
N ALA A 147 10.84 3.74 -7.16
CA ALA A 147 12.23 3.71 -7.60
C ALA A 147 13.08 4.81 -6.94
N CYS A 148 13.09 4.84 -5.61
CA CYS A 148 13.82 5.85 -4.84
C CYS A 148 14.78 5.23 -3.81
N SER A 149 15.79 5.96 -3.40
CA SER A 149 16.65 5.62 -2.27
C SER A 149 17.02 6.83 -1.44
N ASN A 150 17.44 6.60 -0.18
CA ASN A 150 17.89 7.65 0.73
C ASN A 150 16.84 8.73 1.04
N LEU A 151 15.56 8.36 1.08
CA LEU A 151 14.49 9.30 1.41
C LEU A 151 14.23 9.37 2.92
N ARG A 152 13.97 10.59 3.39
CA ARG A 152 13.41 10.88 4.72
C ARG A 152 12.10 11.63 4.55
N ILE A 153 10.97 10.92 4.67
CA ILE A 153 9.64 11.54 4.46
C ILE A 153 8.87 11.58 5.78
N THR A 154 8.23 12.71 6.08
CA THR A 154 7.21 12.83 7.13
C THR A 154 5.91 13.33 6.51
N THR A 155 4.82 12.57 6.62
CA THR A 155 3.56 12.94 5.94
C THR A 155 2.31 12.34 6.59
N ASN A 156 1.22 13.10 6.55
CA ASN A 156 -0.12 12.58 6.79
C ASN A 156 -0.84 12.35 5.46
N VAL A 157 -1.36 11.13 5.29
CA VAL A 157 -2.06 10.69 4.09
C VAL A 157 -3.47 10.26 4.48
N SER A 158 -4.50 10.91 3.96
CA SER A 158 -5.89 10.57 4.35
C SER A 158 -6.31 9.19 3.85
N GLY A 159 -5.81 8.81 2.67
CA GLY A 159 -6.14 7.58 1.96
C GLY A 159 -5.03 6.55 2.06
N SER A 160 -4.46 6.20 0.90
CA SER A 160 -3.51 5.10 0.75
C SER A 160 -2.11 5.57 0.36
N ILE A 161 -1.12 4.78 0.79
CA ILE A 161 0.27 4.91 0.39
C ILE A 161 0.68 3.65 -0.37
N PHE A 162 1.26 3.85 -1.56
CA PHE A 162 1.89 2.79 -2.35
C PHE A 162 3.39 3.08 -2.52
N ILE A 163 4.22 2.17 -2.04
CA ILE A 163 5.69 2.30 -2.03
C ILE A 163 6.27 1.14 -2.82
N GLU A 164 6.99 1.43 -3.89
CA GLU A 164 7.46 0.44 -4.84
C GLU A 164 8.94 0.64 -5.17
N ASN A 165 9.74 -0.42 -5.06
CA ASN A 165 11.18 -0.39 -5.39
C ASN A 165 11.92 0.74 -4.65
N VAL A 166 11.62 0.91 -3.36
CA VAL A 166 12.27 1.93 -2.51
C VAL A 166 13.25 1.26 -1.56
N GLN A 167 14.43 1.85 -1.41
CA GLN A 167 15.48 1.30 -0.56
C GLN A 167 16.13 2.32 0.37
N GLU A 168 16.77 1.87 1.44
CA GLU A 168 17.64 2.69 2.32
C GLU A 168 16.95 3.99 2.77
N SER A 169 15.68 3.92 3.17
CA SER A 169 14.85 5.10 3.43
C SER A 169 14.14 5.02 4.78
N ALA A 170 13.89 6.19 5.38
CA ALA A 170 13.18 6.32 6.64
C ALA A 170 11.89 7.13 6.44
N LEU A 171 10.73 6.52 6.68
CA LEU A 171 9.43 7.13 6.43
C LEU A 171 8.64 7.20 7.73
N LYS A 172 8.17 8.40 8.08
CA LYS A 172 7.26 8.67 9.20
C LYS A 172 5.89 9.01 8.64
N ILE A 173 4.98 8.03 8.64
CA ILE A 173 3.76 8.07 7.85
C ILE A 173 2.51 7.77 8.68
N ASN A 174 1.47 8.57 8.48
CA ASN A 174 0.13 8.33 8.98
C ASN A 174 -0.77 8.08 7.77
N ALA A 175 -1.42 6.92 7.69
CA ALA A 175 -2.23 6.56 6.53
C ALA A 175 -3.42 5.66 6.87
N GLY A 176 -4.43 5.63 5.99
CA GLY A 176 -5.50 4.64 6.05
C GLY A 176 -4.97 3.23 5.72
N GLN A 177 -4.26 3.12 4.60
CA GLN A 177 -3.70 1.87 4.07
C GLN A 177 -2.26 2.08 3.60
N ILE A 178 -1.38 1.10 3.83
CA ILE A 178 0.04 1.15 3.42
C ILE A 178 0.39 -0.15 2.70
N ARG A 179 0.94 -0.03 1.49
CA ARG A 179 1.45 -1.18 0.72
C ARG A 179 2.88 -0.94 0.27
N LEU A 180 3.75 -1.92 0.54
CA LEU A 180 5.14 -1.97 0.14
C LEU A 180 5.34 -3.08 -0.90
N VAL A 181 6.02 -2.79 -2.00
CA VAL A 181 6.35 -3.76 -3.05
C VAL A 181 7.82 -3.60 -3.43
N GLY A 182 8.61 -4.68 -3.45
CA GLY A 182 10.00 -4.61 -3.92
C GLY A 182 10.91 -3.73 -3.05
N CYS A 183 10.57 -3.50 -1.78
CA CYS A 183 11.26 -2.55 -0.91
C CYS A 183 12.34 -3.22 -0.06
N ARG A 184 13.41 -2.50 0.27
CA ARG A 184 14.55 -3.05 1.01
C ARG A 184 15.13 -2.06 2.00
N ASP A 185 15.54 -2.51 3.19
CA ASP A 185 16.21 -1.64 4.17
C ASP A 185 15.40 -0.37 4.50
N LEU A 186 14.11 -0.54 4.78
CA LEU A 186 13.21 0.56 5.14
C LEU A 186 13.00 0.63 6.64
N LYS A 187 13.02 1.84 7.17
CA LYS A 187 12.54 2.14 8.53
C LYS A 187 11.24 2.92 8.47
N LEU A 188 10.16 2.36 8.99
CA LEU A 188 8.83 2.96 8.99
C LEU A 188 8.43 3.31 10.43
N MET A 189 8.12 4.58 10.70
CA MET A 189 7.36 4.99 11.89
C MET A 189 5.91 5.22 11.45
N VAL A 190 5.00 4.35 11.88
CA VAL A 190 3.68 4.23 11.27
C VAL A 190 2.55 4.52 12.25
N TYR A 191 1.57 5.28 11.76
CA TYR A 191 0.21 5.23 12.27
C TYR A 191 -0.72 4.73 11.15
N THR A 192 -1.46 3.65 11.38
CA THR A 192 -2.38 3.08 10.37
C THR A 192 -3.67 2.53 10.98
N LYS A 193 -4.76 2.62 10.21
CA LYS A 193 -6.07 2.06 10.60
C LYS A 193 -6.32 0.65 10.07
N SER A 194 -5.59 0.22 9.03
CA SER A 194 -5.82 -1.10 8.41
C SER A 194 -4.70 -2.10 8.63
N GLY A 195 -3.51 -1.63 9.01
CA GLY A 195 -2.27 -2.40 8.98
C GLY A 195 -1.41 -2.08 7.76
N ILE A 196 -0.41 -2.92 7.51
CA ILE A 196 0.61 -2.76 6.46
C ILE A 196 0.65 -4.04 5.62
N SER A 197 0.62 -3.90 4.31
CA SER A 197 0.81 -5.00 3.36
C SER A 197 2.21 -4.93 2.78
N ILE A 198 2.96 -6.03 2.80
CA ILE A 198 4.30 -6.11 2.21
C ILE A 198 4.36 -7.22 1.18
N GLU A 199 5.07 -6.99 0.09
CA GLU A 199 5.26 -7.93 -1.00
C GLU A 199 6.66 -7.72 -1.60
N ASN A 200 7.35 -8.82 -1.86
CA ASN A 200 8.72 -8.93 -2.37
C ASN A 200 9.68 -7.93 -1.71
N SER A 201 9.52 -7.73 -0.40
CA SER A 201 10.24 -6.73 0.38
C SER A 201 11.02 -7.41 1.49
N GLU A 202 12.13 -6.83 1.93
CA GLU A 202 12.98 -7.43 2.98
C GLU A 202 13.65 -6.38 3.86
N ARG A 203 14.01 -6.79 5.08
CA ARG A 203 14.64 -5.93 6.10
C ARG A 203 13.85 -4.64 6.35
N ILE A 204 12.54 -4.81 6.56
CA ILE A 204 11.62 -3.72 6.88
C ILE A 204 11.50 -3.60 8.40
N ILE A 205 11.87 -2.46 8.96
CA ILE A 205 11.71 -2.15 10.38
C ILE A 205 10.46 -1.29 10.54
N ILE A 206 9.56 -1.68 11.43
CA ILE A 206 8.28 -0.99 11.65
C ILE A 206 8.18 -0.60 13.13
N GLU A 207 8.01 0.68 13.39
CA GLU A 207 7.88 1.30 14.71
C GLU A 207 6.54 2.03 14.82
N GLU A 208 6.03 2.15 16.04
CA GLU A 208 4.83 2.94 16.31
C GLU A 208 5.10 4.45 16.16
N TRP A 209 4.29 5.15 15.36
CA TRP A 209 4.16 6.59 15.48
C TRP A 209 3.04 6.95 16.48
N LYS A 210 3.44 7.35 17.68
CA LYS A 210 2.53 7.85 18.73
C LYS A 210 1.96 9.22 18.35
N ILE A 211 0.67 9.27 18.06
CA ILE A 211 -0.09 10.49 17.81
C ILE A 211 -1.05 10.69 19.00
N GLN A 212 -1.14 11.92 19.51
CA GLN A 212 -2.08 12.25 20.59
C GLN A 212 -3.48 12.55 20.02
N ASN A 213 -4.52 12.32 20.82
CA ASN A 213 -5.92 12.68 20.51
C ASN A 213 -6.52 12.01 19.25
N VAL A 214 -5.99 10.87 18.85
CA VAL A 214 -6.55 10.05 17.77
C VAL A 214 -7.64 9.13 18.29
N LYS A 215 -8.76 9.06 17.56
CA LYS A 215 -9.95 8.26 17.93
C LYS A 215 -9.79 6.76 17.66
N HIS A 216 -8.81 6.37 16.87
CA HIS A 216 -8.64 4.99 16.43
C HIS A 216 -7.39 4.39 17.05
N GLU A 217 -7.40 3.08 17.21
CA GLU A 217 -6.20 2.32 17.56
C GLU A 217 -5.22 2.34 16.39
N ASN A 218 -3.92 2.37 16.69
CA ASN A 218 -2.88 2.25 15.70
C ASN A 218 -2.57 0.76 15.43
N LEU A 219 -2.85 0.29 14.21
CA LEU A 219 -2.62 -1.10 13.79
C LEU A 219 -1.25 -1.30 13.11
N PHE A 220 -0.22 -0.53 13.47
CA PHE A 220 1.12 -0.65 12.87
C PHE A 220 1.73 -2.05 12.98
N TRP A 221 1.39 -2.79 14.05
CA TRP A 221 1.84 -4.15 14.31
C TRP A 221 1.16 -5.20 13.40
N LYS A 222 0.03 -4.85 12.78
CA LYS A 222 -0.71 -5.74 11.88
C LYS A 222 -0.08 -5.69 10.49
N VAL A 223 0.85 -6.60 10.25
CA VAL A 223 1.58 -6.72 8.98
C VAL A 223 1.13 -7.99 8.25
N ASN A 224 0.76 -7.85 6.98
CA ASN A 224 0.47 -8.95 6.09
C ASN A 224 1.60 -9.08 5.07
N ASP A 225 2.42 -10.12 5.19
CA ASP A 225 3.46 -10.44 4.22
C ASP A 225 2.93 -11.37 3.14
N PHE A 226 2.75 -10.86 1.92
CA PHE A 226 2.29 -11.63 0.78
C PHE A 226 3.41 -12.42 0.09
N SER A 227 4.68 -12.15 0.38
CA SER A 227 5.81 -12.96 -0.09
C SER A 227 6.07 -14.18 0.76
N ASP A 228 5.87 -14.05 2.07
CA ASP A 228 5.95 -15.17 3.00
C ASP A 228 4.73 -15.15 3.94
N PRO A 229 3.52 -15.52 3.45
CA PRO A 229 2.28 -15.47 4.24
C PRO A 229 2.28 -16.36 5.49
N PHE A 230 3.35 -17.14 5.68
CA PHE A 230 3.52 -18.08 6.78
C PHE A 230 4.84 -17.87 7.55
N GLY A 231 5.62 -16.82 7.24
CA GLY A 231 6.90 -16.56 7.90
C GLY A 231 7.13 -15.09 8.20
N ASP A 232 7.94 -14.84 9.24
CA ASP A 232 8.16 -13.48 9.78
C ASP A 232 9.55 -12.93 9.44
N LYS A 233 10.15 -13.35 8.32
CA LYS A 233 11.58 -13.07 8.04
C LYS A 233 11.85 -11.72 7.39
N ASN A 234 10.84 -11.12 6.77
CA ASN A 234 11.05 -9.96 5.89
C ASN A 234 10.89 -8.62 6.62
N TYR A 235 10.34 -8.64 7.83
CA TYR A 235 10.10 -7.44 8.62
C TYR A 235 10.36 -7.68 10.11
N THR A 236 10.50 -6.59 10.85
CA THR A 236 10.61 -6.60 12.31
C THR A 236 9.76 -5.47 12.86
N VAL A 237 8.84 -5.80 13.76
CA VAL A 237 8.03 -4.82 14.48
C VAL A 237 8.70 -4.52 15.82
N ILE A 238 8.91 -3.24 16.10
CA ILE A 238 9.45 -2.74 17.37
C ILE A 238 8.30 -2.05 18.12
N CYS A 239 7.93 -2.63 19.26
CA CYS A 239 6.87 -2.14 20.14
C CYS A 239 7.42 -1.23 21.24
#